data_AF-A0A3M0WXR4-F1
#
_entry.id   AF-A0A3M0WXR4-F1
#
_cell.length_a   1.000
_cell.length_b   1.000
_cell.length_c   1.000
_cell.angle_alpha   90.00
_cell.angle_beta   90.00
_cell.angle_gamma   90.00
#
_symmetry.space_group_name_H-M   'P 1'
#
loop_
_entity.id
_entity.type
_entity.pdbx_description
1 polymer ?
#
loop_
_entity_poly.entity_id
_entity_poly.type
_entity_poly.pdbx_seq_one_letter_code
_entity_poly.pdbx_strand_id
1 'polypeptide(L)'
;MSEHEVKNGAGLPDNAYSELKPGEKYVPIMLPEKTYPEVNIWSVAWGLLMAILFSGAAAYLGLKIGQVFEAAIPIAIIAVGLSTAFKRKLALGENVIIQSIGATSGAVVAGAIFTIPALYILDLQAEFFQVFMASMLGGFLGILFLIPFRKYFVAEMHGKFPFPEATATTEVLVAGEKGGKQAIVLITSGLIGGLYDFIIATFGWWGEVFSTR
;
A
#
# COMPACT_ATOMS: atom_id res chain seq x y z
N MET A 1 28.57 21.94 -12.45
CA MET A 1 28.08 21.46 -11.15
C MET A 1 26.83 22.29 -10.85
N SER A 2 25.68 21.95 -11.45
CA SER A 2 24.46 22.69 -11.18
C SER A 2 23.87 22.13 -9.90
N GLU A 3 23.95 22.93 -8.83
CA GLU A 3 23.12 22.72 -7.65
C GLU A 3 21.67 22.70 -8.12
N HIS A 4 21.07 21.50 -8.10
CA HIS A 4 19.63 21.40 -8.09
C HIS A 4 19.19 21.98 -6.75
N GLU A 5 18.94 23.29 -6.73
CA GLU A 5 18.14 23.91 -5.68
C GLU A 5 16.89 23.05 -5.53
N VAL A 6 16.77 22.40 -4.37
CA VAL A 6 15.54 21.78 -3.91
C VAL A 6 14.54 22.91 -3.81
N LYS A 7 13.83 23.18 -4.91
CA LYS A 7 12.68 24.06 -4.90
C LYS A 7 11.80 23.56 -3.77
N ASN A 8 11.51 24.44 -2.83
CA ASN A 8 10.47 24.28 -1.81
C ASN A 8 9.07 24.23 -2.47
N GLY A 9 8.88 23.36 -3.45
CA GLY A 9 7.61 22.88 -3.94
C GLY A 9 7.54 21.43 -3.50
N ALA A 10 6.73 21.16 -2.48
CA ALA A 10 6.62 19.88 -1.78
C ALA A 10 6.00 18.74 -2.63
N GLY A 11 6.39 18.60 -3.90
CA GLY A 11 6.02 17.52 -4.82
C GLY A 11 7.21 16.61 -5.12
N LEU A 12 6.94 15.51 -5.83
CA LEU A 12 8.01 14.65 -6.33
C LEU A 12 8.91 15.43 -7.31
N PRO A 13 10.25 15.23 -7.26
CA PRO A 13 11.16 15.81 -8.24
C PRO A 13 10.79 15.41 -9.67
N ASP A 14 11.04 16.28 -10.67
CA ASP A 14 10.73 15.99 -12.07
C ASP A 14 11.46 14.74 -12.61
N ASN A 15 12.61 14.41 -12.02
CA ASN A 15 13.38 13.20 -12.31
C ASN A 15 12.92 11.94 -11.55
N ALA A 16 11.77 12.01 -10.87
CA ALA A 16 11.11 10.85 -10.27
C ALA A 16 10.46 9.94 -11.33
N TYR A 17 10.06 10.50 -12.49
CA TYR A 17 9.27 9.78 -13.51
C TYR A 17 10.06 9.42 -14.76
N SER A 18 11.31 9.87 -14.88
CA SER A 18 12.15 9.68 -16.06
C SER A 18 13.42 8.90 -15.73
N GLU A 19 13.98 8.23 -16.75
CA GLU A 19 15.28 7.58 -16.63
C GLU A 19 16.37 8.61 -16.29
N LEU A 20 17.22 8.28 -15.33
CA LEU A 20 18.32 9.16 -14.93
C LEU A 20 19.33 9.27 -16.07
N LYS A 21 19.64 10.51 -16.45
CA LYS A 21 20.70 10.77 -17.42
C LYS A 21 22.07 10.41 -16.82
N PRO A 22 23.09 10.11 -17.65
CA PRO A 22 24.43 9.82 -17.15
C PRO A 22 24.96 10.94 -16.23
N GLY A 23 25.16 10.63 -14.95
CA GLY A 23 25.62 11.58 -13.92
C GLY A 23 24.52 12.27 -13.10
N GLU A 24 23.25 12.06 -13.42
CA GLU A 24 22.12 12.55 -12.64
C GLU A 24 21.85 11.64 -11.44
N LYS A 25 21.64 12.23 -10.26
CA LYS A 25 21.32 11.50 -9.02
C LYS A 25 19.92 11.88 -8.55
N TYR A 26 19.10 10.86 -8.30
CA TYR A 26 17.80 11.04 -7.68
C TYR A 26 17.97 11.35 -6.18
N VAL A 27 17.37 12.45 -5.72
CA VAL A 27 17.33 12.83 -4.30
C VAL A 27 15.93 12.54 -3.77
N PRO A 28 15.77 11.63 -2.79
CA PRO A 28 14.46 11.29 -2.24
C PRO A 28 13.88 12.44 -1.39
N ILE A 29 12.54 12.52 -1.32
CA ILE A 29 11.81 13.49 -0.48
C ILE A 29 12.19 13.36 1.00
N MET A 30 12.39 12.13 1.47
CA MET A 30 12.91 11.84 2.81
C MET A 30 14.43 11.67 2.72
N LEU A 31 15.18 12.67 3.20
CA LEU A 31 16.63 12.72 3.12
C LEU A 31 17.25 11.73 4.11
N PRO A 32 18.23 10.89 3.71
CA PRO A 32 18.89 9.94 4.61
C PRO A 32 19.56 10.57 5.84
N GLU A 33 19.94 11.85 5.73
CA GLU A 33 20.67 12.59 6.76
C GLU A 33 19.74 13.16 7.85
N LYS A 34 18.42 13.20 7.61
CA LYS A 34 17.45 13.74 8.54
C LYS A 34 16.71 12.61 9.26
N THR A 35 16.57 12.73 10.57
CA THR A 35 15.79 11.78 11.37
C THR A 35 14.30 12.10 11.27
N TYR A 36 13.52 11.16 10.74
CA TYR A 36 12.06 11.23 10.68
C TYR A 36 11.42 10.26 11.68
N PRO A 37 10.25 10.60 12.24
CA PRO A 37 9.47 9.64 13.01
C PRO A 37 8.81 8.64 12.05
N GLU A 38 9.48 7.53 11.74
CA GLU A 38 8.96 6.51 10.82
C GLU A 38 8.31 5.35 11.60
N VAL A 39 9.09 4.67 12.43
CA VAL A 39 8.65 3.52 13.22
C VAL A 39 8.42 3.96 14.66
N ASN A 40 7.16 3.99 15.07
CA ASN A 40 6.76 4.25 16.45
C ASN A 40 5.47 3.50 16.78
N ILE A 41 5.01 3.60 18.03
CA ILE A 41 3.80 2.89 18.49
C ILE A 41 2.58 3.28 17.63
N TRP A 42 2.48 4.54 17.19
CA TRP A 42 1.37 4.99 16.34
C TRP A 42 1.39 4.32 14.97
N SER A 43 2.52 4.37 14.24
CA SER A 43 2.60 3.80 12.90
C SER A 43 2.48 2.28 12.90
N VAL A 44 3.06 1.60 13.89
CA VAL A 44 2.97 0.15 14.05
C VAL A 44 1.56 -0.29 14.45
N ALA A 45 0.93 0.38 15.42
CA ALA A 45 -0.41 -0.02 15.87
C ALA A 45 -1.47 0.16 14.76
N TRP A 46 -1.46 1.30 14.07
CA TRP A 46 -2.37 1.53 12.95
C TRP A 46 -2.05 0.61 11.77
N GLY A 47 -0.78 0.39 11.45
CA GLY A 47 -0.37 -0.56 10.42
C GLY A 47 -0.89 -1.98 10.68
N LEU A 48 -0.73 -2.49 11.91
CA LEU A 48 -1.24 -3.80 12.31
C LEU A 48 -2.76 -3.89 12.26
N LEU A 49 -3.46 -2.83 12.70
CA LEU A 49 -4.92 -2.77 12.61
C LEU A 49 -5.38 -2.85 11.14
N MET A 50 -4.76 -2.06 10.25
CA MET A 50 -5.05 -2.11 8.82
C MET A 50 -4.73 -3.47 8.22
N ALA A 51 -3.60 -4.08 8.60
CA ALA A 51 -3.24 -5.41 8.13
C ALA A 51 -4.30 -6.46 8.50
N ILE A 52 -4.78 -6.48 9.75
CA ILE A 52 -5.83 -7.41 10.20
C ILE A 52 -7.13 -7.16 9.42
N LEU A 53 -7.55 -5.90 9.32
CA LEU A 53 -8.81 -5.53 8.66
C LEU A 53 -8.80 -5.89 7.17
N PHE A 54 -7.76 -5.47 6.45
CA PHE A 54 -7.65 -5.72 5.02
C PHE A 54 -7.30 -7.18 4.71
N SER A 55 -6.64 -7.92 5.61
CA SER A 55 -6.47 -9.37 5.45
C SER A 55 -7.82 -10.09 5.45
N GLY A 56 -8.72 -9.73 6.38
CA GLY A 56 -10.07 -10.29 6.41
C GLY A 56 -10.86 -9.98 5.14
N ALA A 57 -10.83 -8.72 4.70
CA ALA A 57 -11.50 -8.30 3.48
C ALA A 57 -10.94 -8.99 2.23
N ALA A 58 -9.62 -9.05 2.09
CA ALA A 58 -8.95 -9.71 0.98
C ALA A 58 -9.21 -11.22 0.96
N ALA A 59 -9.25 -11.88 2.12
CA ALA A 59 -9.52 -13.31 2.20
C ALA A 59 -10.96 -13.62 1.79
N TYR A 60 -11.92 -12.81 2.27
CA TYR A 60 -13.32 -12.97 1.90
C TYR A 60 -13.55 -12.79 0.40
N LEU A 61 -13.05 -11.69 -0.18
CA LEU A 61 -13.22 -11.42 -1.61
C LEU A 61 -12.45 -12.42 -2.48
N GLY A 62 -11.24 -12.78 -2.06
CA GLY A 62 -10.43 -13.80 -2.73
C GLY A 62 -11.10 -15.16 -2.77
N LEU A 63 -11.73 -15.60 -1.67
CA LEU A 63 -12.44 -16.88 -1.62
C LEU A 63 -13.81 -16.85 -2.30
N LYS A 64 -14.52 -15.72 -2.26
CA LYS A 64 -15.87 -15.59 -2.82
C LYS A 64 -15.88 -15.31 -4.32
N ILE A 65 -15.00 -14.43 -4.79
CA ILE A 65 -15.00 -13.87 -6.15
C ILE A 65 -13.75 -14.35 -6.93
N GLY A 66 -12.76 -14.94 -6.26
CA GLY A 66 -11.52 -15.39 -6.90
C GLY A 66 -10.54 -14.25 -7.22
N GLN A 67 -10.86 -13.01 -6.81
CA GLN A 67 -10.05 -11.84 -7.07
C GLN A 67 -9.72 -11.11 -5.76
N VAL A 68 -8.48 -10.65 -5.64
CA VAL A 68 -8.02 -9.77 -4.57
C VAL A 68 -7.97 -8.34 -5.10
N PHE A 69 -8.35 -7.37 -4.26
CA PHE A 69 -8.32 -5.95 -4.59
C PHE A 69 -7.07 -5.28 -4.03
N GLU A 70 -6.70 -4.14 -4.60
CA GLU A 70 -5.50 -3.41 -4.18
C GLU A 70 -5.76 -2.62 -2.88
N ALA A 71 -5.06 -3.01 -1.82
CA ALA A 71 -5.26 -2.47 -0.48
C ALA A 71 -4.34 -1.27 -0.19
N ALA A 72 -3.22 -1.12 -0.89
CA ALA A 72 -2.21 -0.10 -0.59
C ALA A 72 -2.76 1.33 -0.69
N ILE A 73 -3.54 1.63 -1.74
CA ILE A 73 -4.10 2.97 -1.99
C ILE A 73 -5.15 3.33 -0.92
N PRO A 74 -6.19 2.51 -0.64
CA PRO A 74 -7.12 2.77 0.45
C PRO A 74 -6.44 2.99 1.80
N ILE A 75 -5.46 2.13 2.14
CA ILE A 75 -4.74 2.24 3.41
C ILE A 75 -3.94 3.54 3.46
N ALA A 76 -3.31 3.97 2.37
CA ALA A 76 -2.61 5.25 2.30
C ALA A 76 -3.56 6.44 2.54
N ILE A 77 -4.76 6.43 1.94
CA ILE A 77 -5.78 7.46 2.14
C ILE A 77 -6.20 7.50 3.62
N ILE A 78 -6.46 6.34 4.23
CA ILE A 78 -6.84 6.24 5.64
C ILE A 78 -5.70 6.73 6.55
N ALA A 79 -4.45 6.33 6.27
CA ALA A 79 -3.27 6.77 7.03
C ALA A 79 -3.13 8.30 7.00
N VAL A 80 -3.21 8.91 5.81
CA VAL A 80 -3.21 10.37 5.64
C VAL A 80 -4.38 11.02 6.36
N GLY A 81 -5.58 10.43 6.28
CA GLY A 81 -6.76 10.91 6.98
C GLY A 81 -6.59 10.90 8.50
N LEU A 82 -6.06 9.81 9.05
CA LEU A 82 -5.76 9.66 10.47
C LEU A 82 -4.69 10.66 10.92
N SER A 83 -3.56 10.77 10.22
CA SER A 83 -2.52 11.74 10.59
C SER A 83 -3.01 13.18 10.54
N THR A 84 -3.87 13.51 9.56
CA THR A 84 -4.48 14.84 9.41
C THR A 84 -5.47 15.13 10.54
N ALA A 85 -6.35 14.18 10.87
CA ALA A 85 -7.33 14.34 11.94
C ALA A 85 -6.67 14.51 13.33
N PHE A 86 -5.60 13.77 13.58
CA PHE A 86 -4.81 13.85 14.82
C PHE A 86 -3.74 14.95 14.79
N LYS A 87 -3.70 15.80 13.74
CA LYS A 87 -2.78 16.93 13.58
C LYS A 87 -1.30 16.55 13.81
N ARG A 88 -0.90 15.36 13.36
CA ARG A 88 0.49 14.91 13.48
C ARG A 88 1.40 15.71 12.56
N LYS A 89 2.60 16.03 13.05
CA LYS A 89 3.64 16.78 12.29
C LYS A 89 4.61 15.78 11.69
N LEU A 90 5.06 16.02 10.44
CA LEU A 90 6.00 15.16 9.72
C LEU A 90 5.49 13.71 9.60
N ALA A 91 4.23 13.55 9.21
CA ALA A 91 3.53 12.27 9.25
C ALA A 91 3.80 11.40 8.02
N LEU A 92 4.45 11.92 6.96
CA LEU A 92 4.78 11.15 5.76
C LEU A 92 5.46 9.80 6.07
N GLY A 93 6.48 9.81 6.94
CA GLY A 93 7.17 8.59 7.35
C GLY A 93 6.26 7.61 8.10
N GLU A 94 5.47 8.11 9.06
CA GLU A 94 4.49 7.30 9.81
C GLU A 94 3.45 6.67 8.86
N ASN A 95 2.96 7.44 7.89
CA ASN A 95 1.95 7.01 6.93
C ASN A 95 2.50 5.98 5.94
N VAL A 96 3.75 6.13 5.49
CA VAL A 96 4.43 5.12 4.67
C VAL A 96 4.54 3.80 5.43
N ILE A 97 4.89 3.83 6.72
CA ILE A 97 4.97 2.61 7.54
C ILE A 97 3.59 1.97 7.75
N ILE A 98 2.55 2.76 8.04
CA ILE A 98 1.17 2.24 8.15
C ILE A 98 0.76 1.56 6.84
N GLN A 99 0.99 2.22 5.69
CA GLN A 99 0.70 1.68 4.37
C GLN A 99 1.50 0.41 4.07
N SER A 100 2.79 0.36 4.42
CA SER A 100 3.65 -0.80 4.12
C SER A 100 3.28 -2.02 4.94
N ILE A 101 3.01 -1.85 6.23
CA ILE A 101 2.53 -2.94 7.10
C ILE A 101 1.16 -3.41 6.61
N GLY A 102 0.25 -2.46 6.36
CA GLY A 102 -1.08 -2.76 5.88
C GLY A 102 -1.11 -3.49 4.54
N ALA A 103 -0.34 -3.03 3.54
CA ALA A 103 -0.28 -3.62 2.20
C ALA A 103 0.25 -5.07 2.19
N THR A 104 1.00 -5.47 3.21
CA THR A 104 1.45 -6.86 3.38
C THR A 104 0.27 -7.83 3.56
N SER A 105 -0.91 -7.33 3.96
CA SER A 105 -2.13 -8.13 4.12
C SER A 105 -2.50 -8.90 2.85
N GLY A 106 -2.41 -8.25 1.68
CA GLY A 106 -2.79 -8.83 0.39
C GLY A 106 -1.87 -9.98 -0.01
N ALA A 107 -0.56 -9.79 0.14
CA ALA A 107 0.45 -10.80 -0.22
C ALA A 107 0.35 -12.06 0.67
N VAL A 108 0.17 -11.89 1.99
CA VAL A 108 0.01 -13.00 2.93
C VAL A 108 -1.27 -13.78 2.65
N VAL A 109 -2.37 -13.05 2.42
CA VAL A 109 -3.66 -13.68 2.11
C VAL A 109 -3.60 -14.40 0.77
N ALA A 110 -3.03 -13.81 -0.28
CA ALA A 110 -2.91 -14.44 -1.59
C ALA A 110 -2.23 -15.82 -1.48
N GLY A 111 -1.14 -15.93 -0.73
CA GLY A 111 -0.48 -17.21 -0.47
C GLY A 111 -1.40 -18.23 0.21
N ALA A 112 -2.19 -17.80 1.20
CA ALA A 112 -3.07 -18.69 1.95
C ALA A 112 -4.32 -19.12 1.17
N ILE A 113 -4.99 -18.20 0.46
CA ILE A 113 -6.26 -18.46 -0.25
C ILE A 113 -6.08 -19.35 -1.48
N PHE A 114 -4.88 -19.43 -2.07
CA PHE A 114 -4.61 -20.38 -3.14
C PHE A 114 -4.17 -21.75 -2.63
N THR A 115 -3.50 -21.78 -1.47
CA THR A 115 -2.95 -23.02 -0.92
C THR A 115 -3.98 -23.83 -0.14
N ILE A 116 -4.75 -23.19 0.74
CA ILE A 116 -5.69 -23.89 1.62
C ILE A 116 -6.80 -24.61 0.83
N PRO A 117 -7.51 -23.96 -0.11
CA PRO A 117 -8.52 -24.64 -0.92
C PRO A 117 -7.94 -25.79 -1.76
N ALA A 118 -6.72 -25.64 -2.28
CA ALA A 118 -6.06 -26.71 -3.03
C ALA A 118 -5.81 -27.96 -2.17
N LEU A 119 -5.38 -27.79 -0.91
CA LEU A 119 -5.21 -28.91 0.03
C LEU A 119 -6.54 -29.64 0.28
N TYR A 120 -7.63 -28.89 0.47
CA TYR A 120 -8.96 -29.47 0.65
C TYR A 120 -9.47 -30.21 -0.59
N ILE A 121 -9.22 -29.68 -1.80
CA ILE A 121 -9.60 -30.34 -3.06
C ILE A 121 -8.85 -31.67 -3.24
N LEU A 122 -7.61 -31.76 -2.76
CA LEU A 122 -6.78 -32.96 -2.83
C LEU A 122 -7.03 -33.96 -1.69
N ASP A 123 -8.03 -33.72 -0.84
CA ASP A 123 -8.36 -34.52 0.35
C ASP A 123 -7.17 -34.67 1.33
N LEU A 124 -6.29 -33.65 1.35
CA LEU A 124 -5.15 -33.58 2.26
C LEU A 124 -5.56 -32.87 3.55
N GLN A 125 -5.06 -33.35 4.69
CA GLN A 125 -5.31 -32.71 5.98
C GLN A 125 -4.55 -31.38 6.08
N ALA A 126 -5.28 -30.27 6.04
CA ALA A 126 -4.74 -28.94 6.32
C ALA A 126 -4.59 -28.73 7.84
N GLU A 127 -3.51 -29.27 8.41
CA GLU A 127 -3.20 -29.02 9.82
C GLU A 127 -2.79 -27.55 10.02
N PHE A 128 -3.42 -26.88 10.99
CA PHE A 128 -3.18 -25.46 11.28
C PHE A 128 -1.69 -25.13 11.41
N PHE A 129 -0.93 -25.97 12.13
CA PHE A 129 0.48 -25.71 12.38
C PHE A 129 1.33 -25.80 11.10
N GLN A 130 1.00 -26.71 10.18
CA GLN A 130 1.70 -26.84 8.90
C GLN A 130 1.42 -25.63 8.00
N VAL A 131 0.16 -25.21 7.90
CA VAL A 131 -0.24 -24.03 7.13
C VAL A 131 0.41 -22.78 7.71
N PHE A 132 0.38 -22.63 9.04
CA PHE A 132 1.01 -21.51 9.75
C PHE A 132 2.52 -21.46 9.50
N MET A 133 3.23 -22.60 9.64
CA MET A 133 4.68 -22.67 9.39
C MET A 133 5.01 -22.40 7.93
N ALA A 134 4.23 -22.94 6.98
CA ALA A 134 4.42 -22.69 5.55
C ALA A 134 4.25 -21.21 5.21
N SER A 135 3.18 -20.56 5.70
CA SER A 135 2.95 -19.12 5.51
C SER A 135 4.04 -18.28 6.18
N MET A 136 4.50 -18.66 7.38
CA MET A 136 5.56 -17.96 8.10
C MET A 136 6.89 -18.03 7.35
N LEU A 137 7.28 -19.21 6.87
CA LEU A 137 8.49 -19.40 6.06
C LEU A 137 8.41 -18.65 4.73
N GLY A 138 7.23 -18.64 4.09
CA GLY A 138 6.97 -17.83 2.89
C GLY A 138 7.16 -16.33 3.15
N GLY A 139 6.72 -15.83 4.31
CA GLY A 139 6.96 -14.46 4.74
C GLY A 139 8.45 -14.13 4.87
N PHE A 140 9.23 -15.00 5.54
CA PHE A 140 10.68 -14.83 5.64
C PHE A 140 11.37 -14.85 4.27
N LEU A 141 10.96 -15.77 3.40
CA LEU A 141 11.47 -15.87 2.04
C LEU A 141 11.18 -14.59 1.23
N GLY A 142 9.98 -14.01 1.40
CA GLY A 142 9.62 -12.73 0.78
C GLY A 142 10.54 -11.59 1.22
N ILE A 143 10.84 -11.49 2.53
CA ILE A 143 11.78 -10.48 3.05
C ILE A 143 13.19 -10.68 2.46
N LEU A 144 13.63 -11.94 2.33
CA LEU A 144 14.93 -12.26 1.75
C LEU A 144 15.04 -11.80 0.30
N PHE A 145 14.02 -12.04 -0.53
CA PHE A 145 14.01 -11.62 -1.93
C PHE A 145 13.75 -10.13 -2.15
N LEU A 146 13.15 -9.44 -1.18
CA LEU A 146 12.94 -8.00 -1.25
C LEU A 146 14.25 -7.23 -1.39
N ILE A 147 15.33 -7.69 -0.73
CA ILE A 147 16.64 -7.05 -0.76
C ILE A 147 17.24 -6.98 -2.19
N PRO A 148 17.45 -8.12 -2.91
CA PRO A 148 17.99 -8.07 -4.26
C PRO A 148 17.04 -7.40 -5.26
N PHE A 149 15.73 -7.65 -5.14
CA PHE A 149 14.75 -7.05 -6.05
C PHE A 149 14.66 -5.54 -5.91
N ARG A 150 14.70 -5.00 -4.68
CA ARG A 150 14.74 -3.56 -4.47
C ARG A 150 15.96 -2.95 -5.15
N LYS A 151 17.14 -3.55 -5.01
CA LYS A 151 18.37 -3.04 -5.64
C LYS A 151 18.24 -3.01 -7.16
N TYR A 152 17.83 -4.13 -7.77
CA TYR A 152 17.74 -4.24 -9.21
C TYR A 152 16.63 -3.36 -9.81
N PHE A 153 15.40 -3.50 -9.31
CA PHE A 153 14.24 -2.82 -9.91
C PHE A 153 14.14 -1.34 -9.57
N VAL A 154 14.61 -0.91 -8.40
CA VAL A 154 14.48 0.50 -7.97
C VAL A 154 15.76 1.27 -8.22
N ALA A 155 16.93 0.75 -7.82
CA ALA A 155 18.17 1.51 -7.91
C ALA A 155 18.84 1.41 -9.29
N GLU A 156 18.94 0.20 -9.86
CA GLU A 156 19.64 -0.01 -11.15
C GLU A 156 18.74 0.30 -12.37
N MET A 157 17.43 0.05 -12.25
CA MET A 157 16.44 0.25 -13.31
C MET A 157 15.57 1.50 -13.11
N HIS A 158 16.09 2.52 -12.41
CA HIS A 158 15.35 3.76 -12.12
C HIS A 158 14.80 4.41 -13.41
N GLY A 159 13.50 4.70 -13.41
CA GLY A 159 12.81 5.36 -14.52
C GLY A 159 12.58 4.51 -15.78
N LYS A 160 13.14 3.28 -15.85
CA LYS A 160 12.94 2.35 -16.98
C LYS A 160 11.60 1.65 -16.91
N PHE A 161 11.16 1.32 -15.70
CA PHE A 161 9.87 0.68 -15.47
C PHE A 161 8.88 1.69 -14.90
N PRO A 162 7.71 1.85 -15.54
CA PRO A 162 6.62 2.57 -14.90
C PRO A 162 6.07 1.71 -13.76
N PHE A 163 6.08 2.24 -12.54
CA PHE A 163 5.43 1.63 -11.38
C PHE A 163 4.12 2.38 -11.08
N PRO A 164 3.08 2.28 -11.94
CA PRO A 164 1.90 3.14 -11.87
C PRO A 164 1.21 3.11 -10.49
N GLU A 165 1.16 1.94 -9.87
CA GLU A 165 0.55 1.71 -8.57
C GLU A 165 1.35 2.32 -7.42
N ALA A 166 2.67 2.10 -7.41
CA ALA A 166 3.57 2.69 -6.42
C ALA A 166 3.60 4.22 -6.56
N THR A 167 3.57 4.73 -7.79
CA THR A 167 3.46 6.16 -8.09
C THR A 167 2.15 6.72 -7.56
N ALA A 168 1.01 6.09 -7.83
CA ALA A 168 -0.29 6.54 -7.31
C ALA A 168 -0.33 6.58 -5.78
N THR A 169 0.18 5.55 -5.12
CA THR A 169 0.25 5.51 -3.65
C THR A 169 1.18 6.59 -3.10
N THR A 170 2.31 6.84 -3.78
CA THR A 170 3.24 7.91 -3.40
C THR A 170 2.59 9.29 -3.54
N GLU A 171 1.84 9.54 -4.62
CA GLU A 171 1.11 10.79 -4.80
C GLU A 171 0.08 11.03 -3.68
N VAL A 172 -0.63 10.00 -3.24
CA VAL A 172 -1.57 10.10 -2.11
C VAL A 172 -0.84 10.49 -0.83
N LEU A 173 0.28 9.82 -0.52
CA LEU A 173 1.07 10.08 0.69
C LEU A 173 1.68 11.49 0.68
N VAL A 174 2.26 11.91 -0.45
CA VAL A 174 2.86 13.23 -0.64
C VAL A 174 1.79 14.33 -0.62
N ALA A 175 0.64 14.12 -1.26
CA ALA A 175 -0.49 15.05 -1.18
C ALA A 175 -1.04 15.20 0.24
N GLY A 176 -0.93 14.15 1.06
CA GLY A 176 -1.22 14.19 2.49
C GLY A 176 -0.27 15.10 3.27
N GLU A 177 1.04 15.00 3.02
CA GLU A 177 2.07 15.81 3.68
C GLU A 177 2.00 17.30 3.28
N LYS A 178 1.61 17.59 2.03
CA LYS A 178 1.34 18.98 1.58
C LYS A 178 0.29 19.70 2.43
N GLY A 179 -0.61 18.95 3.07
CA GLY A 179 -1.66 19.49 3.93
C GLY A 179 -2.68 20.39 3.19
N GLY A 180 -3.69 20.84 3.92
CA GLY A 180 -4.67 21.81 3.40
C GLY A 180 -5.69 21.21 2.42
N LYS A 181 -6.02 21.96 1.35
CA LYS A 181 -7.13 21.63 0.42
C LYS A 181 -6.96 20.27 -0.27
N GLN A 182 -5.74 19.84 -0.59
CA GLN A 182 -5.51 18.57 -1.31
C GLN A 182 -5.77 17.33 -0.44
N ALA A 183 -5.31 17.33 0.81
CA ALA A 183 -5.62 16.26 1.76
C ALA A 183 -7.13 16.18 2.05
N ILE A 184 -7.80 17.33 2.19
CA ILE A 184 -9.27 17.39 2.35
C ILE A 184 -9.99 16.82 1.14
N VAL A 185 -9.52 17.11 -0.08
CA VAL A 185 -10.09 16.54 -1.31
C VAL A 185 -9.95 15.02 -1.31
N LEU A 186 -8.77 14.47 -1.02
CA LEU A 186 -8.55 13.01 -0.94
C LEU A 186 -9.49 12.32 0.05
N ILE A 187 -9.60 12.88 1.26
CA ILE A 187 -10.48 12.34 2.30
C ILE A 187 -11.96 12.45 1.89
N THR A 188 -12.36 13.58 1.31
CA THR A 188 -13.75 13.81 0.87
C THR A 188 -14.11 12.90 -0.29
N SER A 189 -13.23 12.74 -1.29
CA SER A 189 -13.41 11.81 -2.40
C SER A 189 -13.50 10.36 -1.91
N GLY A 190 -12.63 9.97 -0.96
CA GLY A 190 -12.69 8.65 -0.33
C GLY A 190 -13.99 8.40 0.43
N LEU A 191 -14.47 9.38 1.21
CA LEU A 191 -15.74 9.29 1.92
C LEU A 191 -16.93 9.21 0.97
N ILE A 192 -16.96 10.02 -0.08
CA ILE A 192 -18.04 10.00 -1.08
C ILE A 192 -18.06 8.65 -1.79
N GLY A 193 -16.90 8.16 -2.24
CA GLY A 193 -16.78 6.84 -2.88
C GLY A 193 -17.22 5.71 -1.95
N GLY A 194 -16.76 5.73 -0.69
CA GLY A 194 -17.13 4.71 0.30
C GLY A 194 -18.61 4.74 0.68
N LEU A 195 -19.22 5.93 0.79
CA LEU A 195 -20.66 6.07 1.02
C LEU A 195 -21.47 5.59 -0.18
N TYR A 196 -21.02 5.91 -1.40
CA TYR A 196 -21.63 5.44 -2.63
C TYR A 196 -21.62 3.91 -2.70
N ASP A 197 -20.47 3.28 -2.51
CA ASP A 197 -20.34 1.82 -2.49
C ASP A 197 -21.17 1.19 -1.37
N PHE A 198 -21.17 1.79 -0.17
CA PHE A 198 -21.96 1.28 0.95
C PHE A 198 -23.46 1.31 0.65
N ILE A 199 -23.97 2.39 0.06
CA ILE A 199 -25.38 2.52 -0.31
C ILE A 199 -25.73 1.47 -1.38
N ILE A 200 -24.90 1.30 -2.40
CA ILE A 200 -25.16 0.32 -3.46
C ILE A 200 -25.14 -1.11 -2.91
N ALA A 201 -24.11 -1.47 -2.15
CA ALA A 201 -23.96 -2.80 -1.57
C ALA A 201 -25.06 -3.14 -0.55
N THR A 202 -25.53 -2.15 0.23
CA THR A 202 -26.55 -2.37 1.27
C THR A 202 -27.96 -2.40 0.69
N PHE A 203 -28.29 -1.52 -0.25
CA PHE A 203 -29.65 -1.37 -0.78
C PHE A 203 -29.86 -2.09 -2.11
N GLY A 204 -28.82 -2.65 -2.73
CA GLY A 204 -28.91 -3.42 -3.97
C GLY A 204 -29.49 -2.61 -5.13
N TRP A 205 -29.29 -1.29 -5.15
CA TRP A 205 -29.93 -0.39 -6.10
C TRP A 205 -29.56 -0.66 -7.55
N TRP A 206 -28.45 -1.36 -7.79
CA TRP A 206 -28.11 -1.92 -9.09
C TRP A 206 -27.53 -3.33 -8.92
N GLY A 207 -27.76 -4.21 -9.89
CA GLY A 207 -27.22 -5.56 -9.85
C GLY A 207 -25.70 -5.54 -10.04
N GLU A 208 -24.94 -5.97 -9.03
CA GLU A 208 -23.48 -6.15 -9.12
C GLU A 208 -23.09 -7.17 -10.20
N VAL A 209 -24.05 -7.99 -10.64
CA VAL A 209 -23.89 -9.02 -11.66
C VAL A 209 -24.83 -8.73 -12.81
N PHE A 210 -24.28 -8.56 -14.01
CA PHE A 210 -25.06 -8.59 -15.25
C PHE A 210 -25.61 -10.01 -15.42
N SER A 211 -26.84 -10.25 -14.95
CA SER A 211 -27.52 -11.53 -15.13
C SER A 211 -28.18 -11.55 -16.49
N THR A 212 -27.56 -12.23 -17.46
CA THR A 212 -28.21 -12.59 -18.72
C THR A 212 -29.12 -13.80 -18.48
N ARG A 213 -30.28 -13.56 -17.86
CA ARG A 213 -31.44 -14.46 -17.90
C ARG A 213 -32.66 -13.67 -18.33
#